data_AF-Q5V5C6-F1
#
_entry.id   AF-Q5V5C6-F1
#
_cell.length_a   1.000
_cell.length_b   1.000
_cell.length_c   1.000
_cell.angle_alpha   90.00
_cell.angle_beta   90.00
_cell.angle_gamma   90.00
#
_symmetry.space_group_name_H-M   'P 1'
#
loop_
_entity.id
_entity.type
_entity.pdbx_description
1 polymer ?
#
loop_
_entity_poly.entity_id
_entity_poly.type
_entity_poly.pdbx_seq_one_letter_code
_entity_poly.pdbx_strand_id
1 'polypeptide(L)'
;MILPTVRSEAQSAFADELADRGFESIERGRRERVRVDSGDRARLRTYSAELDLEAIDATLSITGWVGVWHGDGFRIAAGAYPDRSLATLLSVENPPEPLRRTPSDYRAELLSLIRAVA
;
A
#
# COMPACT_ATOMS: atom_id res chain seq x y z
N MET A 1 19.23 3.04 19.61
CA MET A 1 17.98 3.57 19.00
C MET A 1 17.30 2.44 18.23
N ILE A 2 16.05 2.08 18.57
CA ILE A 2 15.36 0.91 17.98
C ILE A 2 14.47 1.29 16.79
N LEU A 3 13.99 2.54 16.70
CA LEU A 3 13.10 3.00 15.62
C LEU A 3 13.62 2.75 14.19
N PRO A 4 14.92 2.97 13.87
CA PRO A 4 15.45 2.62 12.54
C PRO A 4 15.34 1.12 12.24
N THR A 5 15.57 0.26 13.24
CA THR A 5 15.42 -1.19 13.12
C THR A 5 13.96 -1.56 12.89
N VAL A 6 13.02 -1.07 13.70
CA VAL A 6 11.57 -1.33 13.50
C VAL A 6 11.12 -0.90 12.10
N ARG A 7 11.63 0.23 11.60
CA ARG A 7 11.36 0.68 10.23
C ARG A 7 11.89 -0.25 9.17
N SER A 8 13.10 -0.79 9.37
CA SER A 8 13.71 -1.74 8.46
C SER A 8 12.90 -3.03 8.45
N GLU A 9 12.61 -3.59 9.62
CA GLU A 9 11.83 -4.82 9.76
C GLU A 9 10.42 -4.70 9.20
N ALA A 10 9.71 -3.60 9.45
CA ALA A 10 8.39 -3.37 8.87
C ALA A 10 8.42 -3.27 7.34
N GLN A 11 9.49 -2.68 6.78
CA GLN A 11 9.68 -2.58 5.32
C GLN A 11 10.05 -3.92 4.69
N SER A 12 10.84 -4.75 5.37
CA SER A 12 11.15 -6.11 4.92
C SER A 12 9.91 -6.99 5.00
N ALA A 13 9.25 -7.05 6.15
CA ALA A 13 8.04 -7.85 6.35
C ALA A 13 6.92 -7.49 5.37
N PHE A 14 6.75 -6.20 5.02
CA PHE A 14 5.78 -5.82 4.00
C PHE A 14 6.15 -6.32 2.60
N ALA A 15 7.43 -6.31 2.23
CA ALA A 15 7.90 -6.83 0.96
C ALA A 15 7.79 -8.36 0.90
N ASP A 16 8.15 -9.04 1.99
CA ASP A 16 8.06 -10.49 2.12
C ASP A 16 6.59 -10.93 2.02
N GLU A 17 5.66 -10.23 2.67
CA GLU A 17 4.23 -10.51 2.57
C GLU A 17 3.67 -10.27 1.15
N LEU A 18 4.22 -9.33 0.37
CA LEU A 18 3.87 -9.20 -1.04
C LEU A 18 4.35 -10.43 -1.83
N ALA A 19 5.59 -10.84 -1.63
CA ALA A 19 6.17 -12.02 -2.29
C ALA A 19 5.40 -13.30 -1.94
N ASP A 20 5.06 -13.50 -0.66
CA ASP A 20 4.30 -14.65 -0.17
C ASP A 20 2.89 -14.72 -0.77
N ARG A 21 2.33 -13.58 -1.17
CA ARG A 21 1.03 -13.48 -1.88
C ARG A 21 1.16 -13.64 -3.39
N GLY A 22 2.36 -13.94 -3.89
CA GLY A 22 2.64 -14.14 -5.31
C GLY A 22 2.93 -12.86 -6.09
N PHE A 23 3.11 -11.72 -5.42
CA PHE A 23 3.56 -10.52 -6.14
C PHE A 23 5.05 -10.63 -6.50
N GLU A 24 5.36 -10.20 -7.71
CA GLU A 24 6.69 -10.13 -8.29
C GLU A 24 7.08 -8.67 -8.55
N SER A 25 8.29 -8.45 -9.10
CA SER A 25 8.80 -7.11 -9.43
C SER A 25 8.67 -6.11 -8.27
N ILE A 26 8.93 -6.57 -7.04
CA ILE A 26 8.73 -5.77 -5.82
C ILE A 26 9.82 -4.71 -5.70
N GLU A 27 9.45 -3.45 -5.89
CA GLU A 27 10.36 -2.32 -5.90
C GLU A 27 10.05 -1.29 -4.83
N ARG A 28 11.09 -0.73 -4.20
CA ARG A 28 10.97 0.33 -3.20
C ARG A 28 10.98 1.71 -3.87
N GLY A 29 9.89 2.45 -3.75
CA GLY A 29 9.77 3.79 -4.34
C GLY A 29 10.09 4.95 -3.40
N ARG A 30 9.33 6.04 -3.51
CA ARG A 30 9.58 7.30 -2.79
C ARG A 30 9.25 7.23 -1.30
N ARG A 31 9.71 8.23 -0.55
CA ARG A 31 9.34 8.44 0.85
C ARG A 31 8.44 9.66 0.95
N GLU A 32 7.37 9.56 1.73
CA GLU A 32 6.43 10.66 1.98
C GLU A 32 6.25 10.86 3.49
N ARG A 33 5.99 12.10 3.92
CA ARG A 33 5.67 12.40 5.31
C ARG A 33 4.20 12.76 5.40
N VAL A 34 3.49 12.09 6.28
CA VAL A 34 2.06 12.30 6.51
C VAL A 34 1.84 12.57 7.99
N ARG A 35 0.92 13.47 8.30
CA ARG A 35 0.47 13.69 9.68
C ARG A 35 -0.69 12.73 9.95
N VAL A 36 -0.56 11.94 11.00
CA VAL A 36 -1.61 11.01 11.45
C VAL A 36 -2.57 11.75 12.40
N ASP A 37 -3.72 11.14 12.68
CA ASP A 37 -4.80 11.80 13.42
C ASP A 37 -4.42 12.04 14.90
N SER A 38 -3.51 11.24 15.46
CA SER A 38 -2.88 11.50 16.76
C SER A 38 -2.00 12.76 16.79
N GLY A 39 -1.75 13.39 15.63
CA GLY A 39 -0.90 14.56 15.47
C GLY A 39 0.57 14.24 15.19
N ASP A 40 0.97 12.97 15.31
CA ASP A 40 2.33 12.47 15.03
C ASP A 40 2.67 12.54 13.54
N ARG A 41 3.97 12.41 13.24
CA ARG A 41 4.47 12.39 11.86
C ARG A 41 4.91 10.99 11.46
N ALA A 42 4.16 10.38 10.56
CA ALA A 42 4.53 9.13 9.90
C ALA A 42 5.45 9.39 8.71
N ARG A 43 6.53 8.61 8.61
CA ARG A 43 7.37 8.53 7.40
C ARG A 43 6.98 7.26 6.66
N LEU A 44 6.29 7.44 5.54
CA LEU A 44 5.84 6.36 4.69
C LEU A 44 6.87 6.08 3.59
N ARG A 45 6.99 4.82 3.17
CA ARG A 45 7.74 4.36 2.01
C ARG A 45 6.77 3.70 1.03
N THR A 46 6.87 4.03 -0.25
CA THR A 46 6.07 3.34 -1.27
C THR A 46 6.73 2.06 -1.74
N TYR A 47 5.92 1.13 -2.20
CA TYR A 47 6.31 -0.03 -2.96
C TYR A 47 5.49 -0.13 -4.24
N SER A 48 6.06 -0.68 -5.30
CA SER A 48 5.32 -1.19 -6.45
C SER A 48 5.56 -2.70 -6.55
N ALA A 49 4.57 -3.43 -7.05
CA ALA A 49 4.69 -4.84 -7.31
C ALA A 49 3.61 -5.25 -8.32
N GLU A 50 3.77 -6.42 -8.92
CA GLU A 50 2.88 -6.93 -9.95
C GLU A 50 2.45 -8.36 -9.61
N LEU A 51 1.19 -8.69 -9.83
CA LEU A 51 0.64 -10.03 -9.68
C LEU A 51 0.10 -10.48 -11.02
N ASP A 52 0.60 -11.62 -11.52
CA ASP A 52 0.05 -12.23 -12.72
C ASP A 52 -1.29 -12.90 -12.41
N LEU A 53 -2.31 -12.58 -13.20
CA LEU A 53 -3.65 -13.14 -13.10
C LEU A 53 -3.89 -14.06 -14.31
N GLU A 54 -3.19 -15.20 -14.33
CA GLU A 54 -3.18 -16.17 -15.44
C GLU A 54 -4.58 -16.51 -15.97
N ALA A 55 -5.56 -16.62 -15.06
CA ALA A 55 -6.95 -16.97 -15.39
C ALA A 55 -7.65 -15.98 -16.34
N ILE A 56 -7.13 -14.75 -16.43
CA ILE A 56 -7.69 -13.67 -17.27
C ILE A 56 -6.63 -12.99 -18.15
N ASP A 57 -5.44 -13.58 -18.30
CA ASP A 57 -4.33 -13.06 -19.10
C ASP A 57 -4.06 -11.55 -18.84
N ALA A 58 -3.96 -11.19 -17.55
CA ALA A 58 -3.79 -9.81 -17.12
C ALA A 58 -2.83 -9.68 -15.94
N THR A 59 -2.15 -8.54 -15.85
CA THR A 59 -1.25 -8.24 -14.73
C THR A 59 -1.86 -7.16 -13.82
N LEU A 60 -2.01 -7.48 -12.54
CA LEU A 60 -2.40 -6.54 -11.50
C LEU A 60 -1.16 -5.82 -10.96
N SER A 61 -0.95 -4.58 -11.37
CA SER A 61 0.06 -3.71 -10.78
C SER A 61 -0.52 -2.96 -9.57
N ILE A 62 0.24 -2.87 -8.48
CA ILE A 62 -0.17 -2.21 -7.22
C ILE A 62 0.81 -1.11 -6.79
N THR A 63 0.31 -0.18 -5.98
CA THR A 63 1.12 0.70 -5.14
C THR A 63 0.86 0.40 -3.66
N GLY A 64 1.91 0.01 -2.95
CA GLY A 64 1.93 -0.19 -1.51
C GLY A 64 2.47 1.02 -0.74
N TRP A 65 2.06 1.16 0.51
CA TRP A 65 2.60 2.11 1.48
C TRP A 65 2.88 1.38 2.79
N VAL A 66 4.03 1.64 3.40
CA VAL A 66 4.37 1.20 4.76
C VAL A 66 4.90 2.38 5.57
N GLY A 67 4.38 2.55 6.79
CA GLY A 67 4.73 3.63 7.70
C GLY A 67 5.03 3.14 9.10
N VAL A 68 6.07 3.72 9.71
CA VAL A 68 6.37 3.50 11.14
C VAL A 68 6.64 4.84 11.83
N TRP A 69 5.93 5.06 12.93
CA TRP A 69 6.07 6.21 13.80
C TRP A 69 6.01 5.80 15.26
N HIS A 70 6.27 6.77 16.13
CA HIS A 70 6.36 6.58 17.56
C HIS A 70 5.56 7.68 18.23
N GLY A 71 4.54 7.28 19.00
CA GLY A 71 3.81 8.14 19.93
C GLY A 71 4.19 7.75 21.37
N ASP A 72 3.24 7.16 22.08
CA ASP A 72 3.42 6.41 23.34
C ASP A 72 4.01 5.00 23.14
N GLY A 73 4.02 4.51 21.90
CA GLY A 73 4.69 3.28 21.46
C GLY A 73 4.95 3.27 19.96
N PHE A 74 5.48 2.16 19.44
CA PHE A 74 5.64 1.98 17.99
C PHE A 74 4.30 1.67 17.34
N ARG A 75 4.00 2.42 16.27
CA ARG A 75 2.84 2.17 15.42
C ARG A 75 3.33 1.85 14.02
N ILE A 76 2.72 0.84 13.42
CA ILE A 76 3.02 0.35 12.08
C ILE A 76 1.69 0.29 11.33
N ALA A 77 1.63 0.91 10.16
CA ALA A 77 0.50 0.77 9.25
C ALA A 77 1.02 0.56 7.83
N ALA A 78 0.40 -0.37 7.13
CA ALA A 78 0.73 -0.68 5.76
C ALA A 78 -0.50 -1.13 4.98
N GLY A 79 -0.43 -1.03 3.67
CA GLY A 79 -1.45 -1.53 2.75
C GLY A 79 -1.06 -1.26 1.31
N ALA A 80 -1.80 -1.82 0.38
CA ALA A 80 -1.60 -1.61 -1.04
C ALA A 80 -2.93 -1.45 -1.77
N TYR A 81 -2.88 -0.83 -2.94
CA TYR A 81 -4.03 -0.67 -3.82
C TYR A 81 -3.63 -0.82 -5.29
N PRO A 82 -4.58 -1.17 -6.18
CA PRO A 82 -4.35 -1.23 -7.62
C PRO A 82 -3.92 0.13 -8.20
N ASP A 83 -2.93 0.13 -9.10
CA ASP A 83 -2.46 1.35 -9.76
C ASP A 83 -3.38 1.84 -10.91
N ARG A 84 -4.42 1.06 -11.21
CA ARG A 84 -5.46 1.29 -12.21
C ARG A 84 -6.82 0.84 -11.67
N SER A 85 -7.91 1.20 -12.33
CA SER A 85 -9.24 0.72 -11.93
C SER A 85 -9.38 -0.79 -12.17
N LEU A 86 -10.13 -1.48 -11.29
CA LEU A 86 -10.39 -2.91 -11.47
C LEU A 86 -11.35 -3.16 -12.64
N ALA A 87 -12.26 -2.24 -12.94
CA ALA A 87 -13.09 -2.32 -14.13
C ALA A 87 -12.25 -2.36 -15.41
N THR A 88 -11.22 -1.52 -15.50
CA THR A 88 -10.29 -1.50 -16.63
C THR A 88 -9.46 -2.78 -16.68
N LEU A 89 -8.91 -3.22 -15.55
CA LEU A 89 -8.10 -4.44 -15.49
C LEU A 89 -8.89 -5.68 -15.92
N LEU A 90 -10.14 -5.80 -15.47
CA LEU A 90 -10.99 -6.95 -15.70
C LEU A 90 -11.85 -6.83 -16.98
N SER A 91 -11.68 -5.75 -17.76
CA SER A 91 -12.48 -5.47 -18.96
C SER A 91 -14.00 -5.58 -18.75
N VAL A 92 -14.50 -5.11 -17.61
CA VAL A 92 -15.92 -5.22 -17.26
C VAL A 92 -16.72 -4.11 -17.93
N GLU A 93 -17.65 -4.48 -18.80
CA GLU A 93 -18.63 -3.54 -19.36
C GLU A 93 -19.68 -3.15 -18.31
N ASN A 94 -19.98 -1.85 -18.19
CA ASN A 94 -20.90 -1.30 -17.19
C ASN A 94 -20.59 -1.76 -15.74
N PRO A 95 -19.36 -1.51 -15.26
CA PRO A 95 -18.92 -2.01 -13.96
C PRO A 95 -19.78 -1.45 -12.83
N PRO A 96 -20.04 -2.20 -11.74
CA PRO A 96 -20.62 -1.64 -10.53
C PRO A 96 -19.67 -0.62 -9.88
N GLU A 97 -20.22 0.28 -9.07
CA GLU A 97 -19.48 1.41 -8.49
C GLU A 97 -18.17 1.04 -7.78
N PRO A 98 -18.06 -0.05 -6.99
CA PRO A 98 -16.80 -0.41 -6.34
C PRO A 98 -15.65 -0.68 -7.32
N LEU A 99 -15.94 -1.19 -8.51
CA LEU A 99 -14.92 -1.50 -9.52
C LEU A 99 -14.48 -0.28 -10.33
N ARG A 100 -15.25 0.82 -10.28
CA ARG A 100 -14.96 2.09 -10.97
C ARG A 100 -13.93 2.96 -10.25
N ARG A 101 -13.60 2.62 -9.00
CA ARG A 101 -12.66 3.40 -8.18
C ARG A 101 -11.35 3.63 -8.91
N THR A 102 -10.92 4.89 -8.91
CA THR A 102 -9.66 5.32 -9.50
C THR A 102 -8.49 5.04 -8.56
N PRO A 103 -7.24 5.02 -9.07
CA PRO A 103 -6.06 4.89 -8.22
C PRO A 103 -5.97 6.00 -7.16
N SER A 104 -6.45 7.20 -7.48
CA SER A 104 -6.53 8.32 -6.52
C SER A 104 -7.52 8.06 -5.39
N ASP A 105 -8.67 7.43 -5.68
CA ASP A 105 -9.67 7.11 -4.66
C ASP A 105 -9.12 6.08 -3.67
N TYR A 106 -8.52 5.00 -4.19
CA TYR A 106 -7.87 4.00 -3.36
C TYR A 106 -6.72 4.58 -2.54
N ARG A 107 -5.89 5.45 -3.14
CA ARG A 107 -4.82 6.14 -2.43
C ARG A 107 -5.36 6.97 -1.28
N ALA A 108 -6.41 7.75 -1.53
CA ALA A 108 -7.01 8.61 -0.52
C ALA A 108 -7.56 7.79 0.66
N GLU A 109 -8.27 6.69 0.36
CA GLU A 109 -8.82 5.78 1.37
C GLU A 109 -7.71 5.09 2.17
N LEU A 110 -6.69 4.51 1.51
CA LEU A 110 -5.57 3.88 2.21
C LEU A 110 -4.83 4.88 3.11
N LEU A 111 -4.56 6.09 2.62
CA LEU A 111 -3.91 7.11 3.44
C LEU A 111 -4.81 7.56 4.60
N SER A 112 -6.13 7.56 4.43
CA SER A 112 -7.07 7.80 5.55
C SER A 112 -6.97 6.69 6.60
N LEU A 113 -6.95 5.42 6.18
CA LEU A 113 -6.79 4.27 7.09
C LEU A 113 -5.46 4.32 7.85
N ILE A 114 -4.36 4.64 7.16
CA ILE A 114 -3.04 4.80 7.79
C ILE A 114 -3.05 5.94 8.82
N ARG A 115 -3.73 7.06 8.54
CA ARG A 115 -3.81 8.22 9.45
C ARG A 115 -4.62 7.93 10.71
N ALA A 116 -5.64 7.07 10.61
CA ALA A 116 -6.50 6.70 11.73
C ALA A 116 -5.80 5.80 12.76
N VAL A 117 -4.62 5.25 12.47
CA VAL A 117 -3.86 4.45 13.42
C VAL A 117 -3.31 5.36 14.52
N ALA A 118 -3.90 5.23 15.71
CA ALA A 118 -3.63 6.02 16.90
C ALA A 118 -2.80 5.29 17.94
#